data_AF-A0A7M1AYD6-F1
#
_entry.id   AF-A0A7M1AYD6-F1
#
_cell.length_a   1.000
_cell.length_b   1.000
_cell.length_c   1.000
_cell.angle_alpha   90.00
_cell.angle_beta   90.00
_cell.angle_gamma   90.00
#
_symmetry.space_group_name_H-M   'P 1'
#
loop_
_entity.id
_entity.type
_entity.pdbx_description
1 polymer ?
#
loop_
_entity_poly.entity_id
_entity_poly.type
_entity_poly.pdbx_seq_one_letter_code
_entity_poly.pdbx_strand_id
1 'polypeptide(L)'
;MQVSRYKVDEIIKSTHGKIFSCEFIKKDGSIRKMVARLGVAKNLKGGKNGASVKNSLITVWDMVAGGYRMINLSTLTALKVAGVTYKVV
;
A
#
# COMPACT_ATOMS: atom_id res chain seq x y z
N MET A 1 9.81 -3.46 -13.80
CA MET A 1 10.31 -2.08 -13.96
C MET A 1 10.83 -1.57 -12.62
N GLN A 2 11.76 -0.61 -12.61
CA GLN A 2 12.19 0.04 -11.37
C GLN A 2 11.42 1.35 -11.17
N VAL A 3 11.17 1.72 -9.91
CA VAL A 3 10.54 2.99 -9.56
C VAL A 3 11.22 3.59 -8.34
N SER A 4 11.39 4.91 -8.37
CA SER A 4 11.85 5.66 -7.20
C SER A 4 10.80 5.63 -6.08
N ARG A 5 11.25 5.50 -4.83
CA ARG A 5 10.39 5.59 -3.63
C ARG A 5 9.45 6.79 -3.63
N TYR A 6 9.89 7.94 -4.15
CA TYR A 6 9.10 9.17 -4.19
C TYR A 6 7.89 9.13 -5.12
N LYS A 7 7.82 8.17 -6.05
CA LYS A 7 6.73 8.02 -7.03
C LYS A 7 5.76 6.91 -6.69
N VAL A 8 6.02 6.15 -5.63
CA VAL A 8 5.23 4.97 -5.27
C VAL A 8 3.81 5.36 -4.88
N ASP A 9 3.63 6.45 -4.15
CA ASP A 9 2.32 6.90 -3.72
C ASP A 9 1.46 7.35 -4.91
N GLU A 10 2.06 8.00 -5.91
CA GLU A 10 1.41 8.36 -7.18
C GLU A 10 0.89 7.12 -7.92
N ILE A 11 1.70 6.06 -8.01
CA ILE A 11 1.29 4.80 -8.64
C ILE A 11 0.16 4.12 -7.86
N ILE A 12 0.19 4.15 -6.53
CA ILE A 12 -0.88 3.58 -5.72
C ILE A 12 -2.16 4.41 -5.89
N LYS A 13 -2.07 5.74 -5.92
CA LYS A 13 -3.23 6.64 -6.15
C LYS A 13 -3.83 6.47 -7.55
N SER A 14 -3.00 6.25 -8.58
CA SER A 14 -3.46 6.03 -9.96
C SER A 14 -4.22 4.72 -10.16
N THR A 15 -4.23 3.83 -9.15
CA THR A 15 -5.12 2.65 -9.16
C THR A 15 -6.60 3.03 -9.12
N HIS A 16 -6.94 4.24 -8.66
CA HIS A 16 -8.33 4.69 -8.46
C HIS A 16 -9.18 3.67 -7.69
N GLY A 17 -8.60 3.03 -6.67
CA GLY A 17 -9.29 2.05 -5.82
C GLY A 17 -9.43 0.65 -6.42
N LYS A 18 -8.79 0.39 -7.58
CA LYS A 18 -8.58 -0.96 -8.10
C LYS A 18 -7.63 -1.75 -7.18
N ILE A 19 -7.70 -3.07 -7.31
CA ILE A 19 -6.88 -4.00 -6.51
C ILE A 19 -5.45 -3.99 -7.03
N PHE A 20 -4.50 -3.95 -6.10
CA PHE A 20 -3.08 -4.08 -6.36
C PHE A 20 -2.43 -5.01 -5.33
N SER A 21 -1.23 -5.51 -5.61
CA SER A 21 -0.45 -6.24 -4.61
C SER A 21 0.84 -5.50 -4.27
N CYS A 22 1.31 -5.66 -3.05
CA CYS A 22 2.50 -4.99 -2.54
C CYS A 22 3.33 -5.91 -1.65
N GLU A 23 4.62 -5.63 -1.59
CA GLU A 23 5.58 -6.29 -0.71
C GLU A 23 6.37 -5.23 0.06
N PHE A 24 6.48 -5.39 1.38
CA PHE A 24 7.25 -4.50 2.25
C PHE A 24 7.87 -5.24 3.42
N ILE A 25 8.94 -4.65 3.97
CA ILE A 25 9.62 -5.18 5.15
C ILE A 25 8.89 -4.67 6.40
N LYS A 26 8.49 -5.61 7.27
CA LYS A 26 7.90 -5.30 8.59
C LYS A 26 8.97 -4.80 9.55
N LYS A 27 8.54 -4.26 10.71
CA LYS A 27 9.44 -3.85 11.79
C LYS A 27 10.34 -4.99 12.30
N ASP A 28 9.87 -6.23 12.24
CA ASP A 28 10.62 -7.43 12.63
C ASP A 28 11.59 -7.93 11.54
N GLY A 29 11.74 -7.21 10.42
CA GLY A 29 12.63 -7.56 9.32
C GLY A 29 12.07 -8.58 8.32
N SER A 30 10.93 -9.22 8.61
CA SER A 30 10.33 -10.19 7.68
C SER A 30 9.51 -9.51 6.57
N ILE A 31 9.47 -10.14 5.40
CA ILE A 31 8.75 -9.64 4.22
C ILE A 31 7.27 -9.98 4.36
N ARG A 32 6.40 -8.97 4.19
CA ARG A 32 4.96 -9.16 4.06
C ARG A 32 4.55 -8.89 2.62
N LYS A 33 3.84 -9.85 2.03
CA LYS A 33 3.11 -9.69 0.76
C LYS A 33 1.62 -9.53 1.07
N MET A 34 0.94 -8.59 0.42
CA MET A 34 -0.51 -8.48 0.57
C MET A 34 -1.19 -7.91 -0.68
N VAL A 35 -2.49 -8.19 -0.78
CA VAL A 35 -3.37 -7.69 -1.83
C VAL A 35 -4.29 -6.63 -1.22
N ALA A 36 -4.27 -5.43 -1.77
CA ALA A 36 -4.89 -4.27 -1.17
C ALA A 36 -5.66 -3.42 -2.19
N ARG A 37 -6.55 -2.56 -1.69
CA ARG A 37 -7.21 -1.52 -2.49
C ARG A 37 -7.47 -0.26 -1.67
N LEU A 38 -7.61 0.87 -2.37
CA LEU A 38 -7.98 2.16 -1.77
C LEU A 38 -9.50 2.36 -1.75
N GLY A 39 -9.95 3.30 -0.93
CA GLY A 39 -11.30 3.89 -1.02
C GLY A 39 -12.44 2.99 -0.53
N VAL A 40 -12.16 1.93 0.21
CA VAL A 40 -13.22 1.13 0.85
C VAL A 40 -13.83 1.96 1.98
N ALA A 41 -15.06 2.45 1.79
CA ALA A 41 -15.77 3.25 2.78
C ALA A 41 -16.77 2.41 3.61
N LYS A 42 -17.33 1.35 3.01
CA LYS A 42 -18.43 0.55 3.60
C LYS A 42 -18.12 -0.08 4.96
N ASN A 43 -16.84 -0.26 5.28
CA ASN A 43 -16.38 -0.91 6.52
C ASN A 43 -15.78 0.11 7.52
N LEU A 44 -15.82 1.41 7.24
CA LEU A 44 -15.30 2.44 8.14
C LEU A 44 -16.12 2.46 9.43
N LYS A 45 -15.43 2.58 10.57
CA LYS A 45 -16.04 2.69 11.91
C LYS A 45 -15.92 4.09 12.50
N GLY A 46 -15.59 5.09 11.68
CA GLY A 46 -15.21 6.44 12.14
C GLY A 46 -13.80 6.51 12.72
N GLY A 47 -13.39 7.70 13.17
CA GLY A 47 -12.07 7.97 13.77
C GLY A 47 -11.11 8.78 12.88
N LYS A 48 -9.92 9.06 13.40
CA LYS A 48 -8.86 9.80 12.68
C LYS A 48 -7.88 8.83 12.04
N ASN A 49 -7.66 8.96 10.74
CA ASN A 49 -6.62 8.22 10.04
C ASN A 49 -5.25 8.86 10.31
N GLY A 50 -4.38 8.16 11.03
CA GLY A 50 -3.01 8.61 11.31
C GLY A 50 -2.03 8.43 10.15
N ALA A 51 -2.40 7.72 9.09
CA ALA A 51 -1.54 7.53 7.93
C ALA A 51 -1.50 8.80 7.07
N SER A 52 -0.29 9.23 6.73
CA SER A 52 -0.05 10.35 5.84
C SER A 52 1.21 10.14 5.02
N VAL A 53 1.35 10.92 3.94
CA VAL A 53 2.60 10.92 3.18
C VAL A 53 3.78 11.37 4.05
N LYS A 54 3.56 12.25 5.05
CA LYS A 54 4.62 12.75 5.95
C LYS A 54 5.26 11.65 6.80
N ASN A 55 4.47 10.65 7.21
CA ASN A 55 4.99 9.48 7.93
C ASN A 55 5.20 8.26 7.02
N SER A 56 5.18 8.46 5.70
CA SER A 56 5.34 7.40 4.70
C SER A 56 4.35 6.24 4.89
N LEU A 57 3.14 6.53 5.39
CA LEU A 57 2.09 5.53 5.57
C LEU A 57 0.92 5.79 4.64
N ILE A 58 0.39 4.71 4.06
CA ILE A 58 -0.88 4.74 3.34
C ILE A 58 -1.83 3.71 3.90
N THR A 59 -3.05 4.15 4.25
CA THR A 59 -4.11 3.26 4.71
C THR A 59 -4.79 2.61 3.52
N VAL A 60 -4.87 1.31 3.56
CA VAL A 60 -5.44 0.47 2.51
C VAL A 60 -6.39 -0.56 3.13
N TRP A 61 -7.30 -1.09 2.34
CA TRP A 61 -8.07 -2.26 2.71
C TRP A 61 -7.35 -3.52 2.23
N ASP A 62 -6.96 -4.39 3.16
CA ASP A 62 -6.38 -5.70 2.88
C ASP A 62 -7.51 -6.65 2.46
N MET A 63 -7.48 -7.09 1.20
CA MET A 63 -8.51 -7.94 0.61
C MET A 63 -8.48 -9.37 1.17
N VAL A 64 -7.33 -9.82 1.68
CA VAL A 64 -7.15 -11.16 2.24
C VAL A 64 -7.55 -11.18 3.71
N ALA A 65 -7.08 -10.19 4.48
CA ALA A 65 -7.41 -10.11 5.90
C ALA A 65 -8.81 -9.53 6.18
N GLY A 66 -9.44 -8.88 5.19
CA GLY A 66 -10.75 -8.25 5.37
C GLY A 66 -10.74 -7.08 6.34
N GLY A 67 -9.69 -6.25 6.31
CA GLY A 67 -9.53 -5.16 7.27
C GLY A 67 -8.60 -4.04 6.80
N TYR A 68 -8.70 -2.88 7.45
CA TYR A 68 -7.79 -1.76 7.18
C TYR A 68 -6.40 -2.06 7.72
N ARG A 69 -5.38 -1.77 6.90
CA ARG A 69 -3.97 -1.86 7.26
C ARG A 69 -3.22 -0.65 6.71
N MET A 70 -2.03 -0.43 7.27
CA MET A 70 -1.12 0.60 6.79
C MET A 70 0.05 -0.05 6.06
N ILE A 71 0.39 0.50 4.89
CA ILE A 71 1.62 0.19 4.17
C ILE A 71 2.66 1.22 4.55
N ASN A 72 3.85 0.76 4.91
CA ASN A 72 5.01 1.63 5.03
C ASN A 72 5.70 1.77 3.66
N LEU A 73 5.59 2.96 3.08
CA LEU A 73 6.17 3.32 1.79
C LEU A 73 7.71 3.36 1.84
N SER A 74 8.30 3.66 3.00
CA SER A 74 9.76 3.68 3.18
C SER A 74 10.37 2.28 3.06
N THR A 75 9.64 1.26 3.52
CA THR A 75 10.09 -0.14 3.50
C THR A 75 9.43 -0.97 2.38
N LEU A 76 8.72 -0.32 1.47
CA LEU A 76 8.15 -0.97 0.29
C LEU A 76 9.27 -1.44 -0.64
N THR A 77 9.21 -2.69 -1.06
CA THR A 77 10.21 -3.31 -1.95
C THR A 77 9.64 -3.59 -3.33
N ALA A 78 8.34 -3.90 -3.42
CA ALA A 78 7.68 -4.15 -4.68
C ALA A 78 6.20 -3.76 -4.66
N LEU A 79 5.71 -3.38 -5.84
CA LEU A 79 4.31 -3.06 -6.10
C LEU A 79 3.89 -3.68 -7.44
N LYS A 80 2.73 -4.30 -7.51
CA LYS A 80 2.15 -4.81 -8.76
C LYS A 80 0.78 -4.20 -8.97
N VAL A 81 0.65 -3.45 -10.08
CA VAL A 81 -0.57 -2.75 -10.46
C VAL A 81 -0.88 -3.09 -11.90
N ALA A 82 -2.12 -3.48 -12.20
CA ALA A 82 -2.59 -3.77 -13.57
C ALA A 82 -1.66 -4.72 -14.36
N GLY A 83 -1.09 -5.73 -13.70
CA GLY A 83 -0.17 -6.70 -14.32
C GLY A 83 1.29 -6.26 -14.38
N VAL A 84 1.60 -4.98 -14.18
CA VAL A 84 2.96 -4.45 -14.19
C VAL A 84 3.58 -4.55 -12.79
N THR A 85 4.80 -5.09 -12.71
CA THR A 85 5.55 -5.19 -11.45
C THR A 85 6.63 -4.10 -11.39
N TYR A 86 6.57 -3.29 -10.34
CA TYR A 86 7.50 -2.24 -10.00
C TYR A 86 8.35 -2.67 -8.81
N LYS A 87 9.67 -2.67 -8.99
CA LYS A 87 10.65 -2.84 -7.90
C LYS A 87 11.04 -1.45 -7.41
N VAL A 88 10.90 -1.24 -6.11
CA VAL A 88 11.19 0.04 -5.48
C VAL A 88 12.70 0.12 -5.20
N VAL A 89 13.34 1.16 -5.71
CA VAL A 89 14.79 1.40 -5.58
C VAL A 89 15.10 2.76 -5.00
#